data_AF-S4Y1H1-F1
#
_entry.id   AF-S4Y1H1-F1
#
_cell.length_a   1.000
_cell.length_b   1.000
_cell.length_c   1.000
_cell.angle_alpha   90.00
_cell.angle_beta   90.00
_cell.angle_gamma   90.00
#
_symmetry.space_group_name_H-M   'P 1'
#
loop_
_entity.id
_entity.type
_entity.pdbx_description
1 polymer ?
#
loop_
_entity_poly.entity_id
_entity_poly.type
_entity_poly.pdbx_seq_one_letter_code
_entity_poly.pdbx_strand_id
1 'polypeptide(L)'
;MKRAAPSQGALPEPATDRDSAAPPTERQQFIEQSATAVGQAWAERWRQDLHREGRPTAGGWPGTLREARTQVEIALPGELLRRKMPAITGVERELAARTAYASARDEWRRHIEPETP
;
A
#
# COMPACT_ATOMS: atom_id res chain seq x y z
N MET A 1 32.35 28.49 -52.08
CA MET A 1 32.49 27.28 -51.24
C MET A 1 31.91 27.57 -49.85
N LYS A 2 30.95 26.74 -49.39
CA LYS A 2 30.57 26.37 -47.99
C LYS A 2 30.17 27.52 -47.01
N ARG A 3 28.88 27.66 -46.64
CA ARG A 3 28.14 27.06 -45.47
C ARG A 3 28.72 27.49 -44.10
N ALA A 4 28.00 27.85 -43.03
CA ALA A 4 26.61 27.59 -42.60
C ALA A 4 26.14 28.61 -41.52
N ALA A 5 24.81 28.65 -41.31
CA ALA A 5 24.06 29.42 -40.33
C ALA A 5 24.27 28.98 -38.86
N PRO A 6 23.87 29.81 -37.87
CA PRO A 6 24.03 29.53 -36.44
C PRO A 6 22.84 28.73 -35.89
N SER A 7 23.11 27.64 -35.18
CA SER A 7 22.09 26.93 -34.38
C SER A 7 22.72 26.35 -33.12
N GLN A 8 22.82 27.15 -32.06
CA GLN A 8 22.93 26.62 -30.70
C GLN A 8 22.10 27.48 -29.76
N GLY A 9 21.04 26.85 -29.26
CA GLY A 9 20.09 27.41 -28.32
C GLY A 9 18.96 26.41 -28.11
N ALA A 10 19.32 25.13 -27.96
CA ALA A 10 18.38 24.12 -27.53
C ALA A 10 17.96 24.49 -26.10
N LEU A 11 16.67 24.78 -25.92
CA LEU A 11 16.04 24.85 -24.61
C LEU A 11 16.35 23.54 -23.85
N PRO A 12 16.69 23.58 -22.56
CA PRO A 12 16.55 22.40 -21.74
C PRO A 12 15.04 22.14 -21.58
N GLU A 13 14.57 21.05 -22.18
CA GLU A 13 13.28 20.46 -21.84
C GLU A 13 13.26 20.22 -20.31
N PRO A 14 12.20 20.59 -19.58
CA PRO A 14 12.08 20.23 -18.18
C PRO A 14 11.87 18.71 -18.13
N ALA A 15 12.99 17.99 -17.98
CA ALA A 15 13.03 16.60 -17.62
C ALA A 15 12.23 16.44 -16.33
N THR A 16 11.00 15.97 -16.49
CA THR A 16 10.26 15.08 -15.59
C THR A 16 10.84 15.00 -14.18
N ASP A 17 10.59 16.03 -13.38
CA ASP A 17 10.66 15.98 -11.92
C ASP A 17 9.53 15.05 -11.46
N ARG A 18 9.76 13.74 -11.58
CA ARG A 18 8.80 12.72 -11.13
C ARG A 18 9.45 11.67 -10.24
N ASP A 19 10.74 11.80 -9.95
CA ASP A 19 11.44 10.86 -9.10
C ASP A 19 12.58 11.56 -8.34
N SER A 20 12.19 12.52 -7.51
CA SER A 20 13.01 12.97 -6.39
C SER A 20 12.13 13.03 -5.15
N ALA A 21 11.37 11.96 -4.92
CA ALA A 21 10.87 11.68 -3.60
C ALA A 21 12.11 11.34 -2.76
N ALA A 22 12.46 12.21 -1.81
CA ALA A 22 13.44 11.87 -0.79
C ALA A 22 13.11 10.48 -0.21
N PRO A 23 14.13 9.66 0.13
CA PRO A 23 13.88 8.32 0.63
C PRO A 23 12.91 8.40 1.82
N PRO A 24 11.90 7.51 1.89
CA PRO A 24 10.90 7.56 2.94
C PRO A 24 11.60 7.52 4.29
N THR A 25 11.17 8.38 5.20
CA THR A 25 11.75 8.43 6.55
C THR A 25 11.59 7.07 7.24
N GLU A 26 12.46 6.75 8.19
CA GLU A 26 12.36 5.51 8.98
C GLU A 26 10.95 5.30 9.56
N ARG A 27 10.33 6.39 10.02
CA ARG A 27 8.94 6.39 10.50
C ARG A 27 7.95 6.00 9.41
N GLN A 28 8.05 6.60 8.22
CA GLN A 28 7.15 6.29 7.11
C GLN A 28 7.30 4.83 6.67
N GLN A 29 8.53 4.36 6.51
CA GLN A 29 8.80 2.96 6.17
C GLN A 29 8.21 2.00 7.22
N PHE A 30 8.36 2.33 8.50
CA PHE A 30 7.80 1.53 9.58
C PHE A 30 6.26 1.47 9.53
N ILE A 31 5.60 2.61 9.30
CA ILE A 31 4.14 2.69 9.18
C ILE A 31 3.65 1.89 7.97
N GLU A 32 4.32 2.00 6.83
CA GLU A 32 3.99 1.27 5.60
C GLU A 32 4.17 -0.25 5.77
N GLN A 33 5.28 -0.69 6.39
CA GLN A 33 5.51 -2.10 6.71
C GLN A 33 4.45 -2.64 7.67
N SER A 34 4.11 -1.87 8.71
CA SER A 34 3.08 -2.26 9.68
C SER A 34 1.71 -2.36 9.03
N ALA A 35 1.36 -1.40 8.18
CA ALA A 35 0.12 -1.42 7.41
C ALA A 35 0.04 -2.62 6.46
N THR A 36 1.15 -2.95 5.81
CA THR A 36 1.25 -4.13 4.94
C THR A 36 0.97 -5.42 5.71
N ALA A 37 1.61 -5.59 6.88
CA ALA A 37 1.40 -6.75 7.74
C ALA A 37 -0.05 -6.85 8.24
N VAL A 38 -0.66 -5.72 8.61
CA VAL A 38 -2.09 -5.65 8.99
C VAL A 38 -2.98 -6.11 7.82
N GLY A 39 -2.71 -5.63 6.60
CA GLY A 39 -3.46 -6.04 5.40
C GLY A 39 -3.36 -7.54 5.11
N GLN A 40 -2.16 -8.10 5.18
CA GLN A 40 -1.93 -9.53 4.96
C GLN A 40 -2.65 -10.40 6.00
N ALA A 41 -2.49 -10.07 7.29
CA ALA A 41 -3.16 -10.78 8.37
C ALA A 41 -4.69 -10.68 8.27
N TRP A 42 -5.21 -9.56 7.76
CA TRP A 42 -6.63 -9.37 7.53
C TRP A 42 -7.15 -10.28 6.40
N ALA A 43 -6.42 -10.38 5.30
CA ALA A 43 -6.76 -11.30 4.22
C ALA A 43 -6.73 -12.77 4.66
N GLU A 44 -5.71 -13.15 5.42
CA GLU A 44 -5.59 -14.47 6.05
C GLU A 44 -6.83 -14.82 6.87
N ARG A 45 -7.25 -13.90 7.75
CA ARG A 45 -8.41 -14.10 8.60
C ARG A 45 -9.70 -14.26 7.79
N TRP A 46 -9.90 -13.45 6.76
CA TRP A 46 -11.06 -13.59 5.87
C TRP A 46 -11.13 -14.96 5.19
N ARG A 47 -9.98 -15.49 4.75
CA ARG A 47 -9.92 -16.84 4.18
C ARG A 47 -10.29 -17.89 5.22
N GLN A 48 -9.76 -17.78 6.43
CA GLN A 48 -10.07 -18.71 7.52
C GLN A 48 -11.56 -18.67 7.89
N ASP A 49 -12.16 -17.48 7.91
CA ASP A 49 -13.58 -17.30 8.21
C ASP A 49 -14.44 -17.94 7.09
N LEU A 50 -14.12 -17.72 5.81
CA LEU A 50 -14.85 -18.35 4.69
C LEU A 50 -14.67 -19.87 4.63
N HIS A 51 -13.45 -20.36 4.89
CA HIS A 51 -13.19 -21.79 4.98
C HIS A 51 -14.00 -22.43 6.11
N ARG A 52 -14.12 -21.75 7.26
CA ARG A 52 -14.98 -22.20 8.37
C ARG A 52 -16.46 -22.20 8.00
N GLU A 53 -16.90 -21.28 7.16
CA GLU A 53 -18.25 -21.24 6.58
C GLU A 53 -18.47 -22.31 5.49
N GLY A 54 -17.45 -23.09 5.13
CA GLY A 54 -17.49 -24.08 4.05
C GLY A 54 -17.59 -23.46 2.65
N ARG A 55 -17.25 -22.16 2.54
CA ARG A 55 -17.30 -21.42 1.28
C ARG A 55 -15.91 -21.36 0.65
N PRO A 56 -15.80 -21.58 -0.66
CA PRO A 56 -14.52 -21.46 -1.34
C PRO A 56 -14.03 -20.01 -1.31
N THR A 57 -12.71 -19.84 -1.32
CA THR A 57 -12.06 -18.53 -1.44
C THR A 57 -12.07 -18.12 -2.91
N ALA A 58 -13.26 -17.85 -3.44
CA ALA A 58 -13.48 -17.55 -4.85
C ALA A 58 -13.86 -16.08 -5.07
N GLY A 59 -13.46 -15.53 -6.22
CA GLY A 59 -13.84 -14.20 -6.65
C GLY A 59 -13.02 -13.05 -6.04
N GLY A 60 -13.62 -11.85 -6.04
CA GLY A 60 -12.96 -10.62 -5.63
C GLY A 60 -12.74 -10.48 -4.12
N TRP A 61 -11.83 -9.61 -3.74
CA TRP A 61 -11.58 -9.25 -2.34
C TRP A 61 -12.86 -8.70 -1.68
N PRO A 62 -13.35 -9.29 -0.57
CA PRO A 62 -14.60 -8.86 0.08
C PRO A 62 -14.46 -7.60 0.94
N GLY A 63 -13.25 -7.24 1.37
CA GLY A 63 -13.04 -6.11 2.28
C GLY A 63 -13.18 -4.74 1.60
N THR A 64 -13.46 -3.71 2.41
CA THR A 64 -13.57 -2.31 1.98
C THR A 64 -12.45 -1.43 2.54
N LEU A 65 -12.23 -0.27 1.91
CA LEU A 65 -11.28 0.72 2.43
C LEU A 65 -11.69 1.25 3.82
N ARG A 66 -13.00 1.32 4.11
CA ARG A 66 -13.49 1.73 5.43
C ARG A 66 -13.08 0.72 6.51
N GLU A 67 -13.20 -0.57 6.24
CA GLU A 67 -12.72 -1.61 7.16
C GLU A 67 -11.20 -1.57 7.32
N ALA A 68 -10.45 -1.32 6.23
CA ALA A 68 -9.01 -1.16 6.32
C ALA A 68 -8.60 -0.01 7.26
N ARG A 69 -9.32 1.13 7.23
CA ARG A 69 -9.13 2.23 8.19
C ARG A 69 -9.33 1.74 9.62
N THR A 70 -10.42 1.02 9.88
CA THR A 70 -10.69 0.46 11.22
C THR A 70 -9.59 -0.51 11.67
N GLN A 71 -9.11 -1.40 10.80
CA GLN A 71 -8.01 -2.32 11.13
C GLN A 71 -6.73 -1.56 11.50
N VAL A 72 -6.39 -0.51 10.74
CA VAL A 72 -5.23 0.34 11.02
C VAL A 72 -5.40 1.12 12.32
N GLU A 73 -6.58 1.67 12.59
CA GLU A 73 -6.87 2.39 13.83
C GLU A 73 -6.73 1.51 15.08
N ILE A 74 -7.06 0.23 14.97
CA ILE A 74 -6.90 -0.73 16.07
C ILE A 74 -5.43 -1.14 16.25
N ALA A 75 -4.72 -1.43 15.15
CA ALA A 75 -3.39 -2.06 15.21
C ALA A 75 -2.23 -1.07 15.37
N LEU A 76 -2.20 0.01 14.58
CA LEU A 76 -1.00 0.87 14.50
C LEU A 76 -0.67 1.65 15.79
N PRO A 77 -1.64 2.15 16.58
CA PRO A 77 -1.31 2.84 17.82
C PRO A 77 -0.50 1.97 18.81
N GLY A 78 -0.84 0.68 18.92
CA GLY A 78 -0.11 -0.25 19.78
C GLY A 78 1.33 -0.50 19.28
N GLU A 79 1.50 -0.64 17.97
CA GLU A 79 2.81 -0.85 17.35
C GLU A 79 3.75 0.38 17.45
N LEU A 80 3.19 1.59 17.28
CA LEU A 80 3.95 2.82 17.48
C LEU A 80 4.34 3.03 18.94
N LEU A 81 3.43 2.74 19.87
CA LEU A 81 3.70 2.82 21.31
C LEU A 81 4.83 1.88 21.73
N ARG A 82 4.83 0.62 21.24
CA ARG A 82 5.90 -0.36 21.50
C ARG A 82 7.27 0.12 21.05
N ARG A 83 7.33 0.90 19.96
CA ARG A 83 8.56 1.50 19.43
C ARG A 83 8.86 2.89 20.00
N LYS A 84 8.09 3.36 20.98
CA LYS A 84 8.21 4.72 21.57
C LYS A 84 8.15 5.83 20.51
N MET A 85 7.40 5.59 19.43
CA MET A 85 7.20 6.57 18.37
C MET A 85 6.00 7.46 18.68
N PRO A 86 5.97 8.71 18.18
CA PRO A 86 4.81 9.58 18.30
C PRO A 86 3.55 8.94 17.74
N ALA A 87 2.39 9.36 18.26
CA ALA A 87 1.08 8.93 17.79
C ALA A 87 0.93 9.15 16.27
N ILE A 88 0.13 8.29 15.64
CA ILE A 88 -0.11 8.37 14.19
C ILE A 88 -0.91 9.64 13.85
N THR A 89 -0.48 10.36 12.84
CA THR A 89 -1.23 11.51 12.30
C THR A 89 -2.38 11.05 11.40
N GLY A 90 -3.34 11.95 11.11
CA GLY A 90 -4.45 11.63 10.20
C GLY A 90 -3.99 11.28 8.78
N VAL A 91 -2.96 11.96 8.28
CA VAL A 91 -2.38 11.70 6.95
C VAL A 91 -1.70 10.33 6.90
N GLU A 92 -0.87 10.02 7.90
CA GLU A 92 -0.21 8.72 8.02
C GLU A 92 -1.23 7.58 8.15
N ARG A 93 -2.32 7.80 8.88
CA ARG A 93 -3.39 6.82 9.04
C ARG A 93 -4.10 6.53 7.73
N GLU A 94 -4.44 7.55 6.96
CA GLU A 94 -5.11 7.37 5.66
C GLU A 94 -4.17 6.68 4.65
N LEU A 95 -2.88 7.01 4.66
CA LEU A 95 -1.88 6.31 3.86
C LEU A 95 -1.78 4.84 4.27
N ALA A 96 -1.63 4.57 5.58
CA ALA A 96 -1.59 3.22 6.13
C ALA A 96 -2.85 2.42 5.78
N ALA A 97 -4.05 3.02 5.84
CA ALA A 97 -5.29 2.35 5.48
C ALA A 97 -5.33 1.92 4.01
N ARG A 98 -4.83 2.78 3.10
CA ARG A 98 -4.72 2.46 1.67
C ARG A 98 -3.70 1.36 1.42
N THR A 99 -2.55 1.42 2.08
CA THR A 99 -1.53 0.37 2.02
C THR A 99 -2.08 -0.96 2.52
N ALA A 100 -2.72 -0.97 3.70
CA ALA A 100 -3.34 -2.18 4.26
C ALA A 100 -4.42 -2.75 3.34
N TYR A 101 -5.28 -1.91 2.74
CA TYR A 101 -6.29 -2.36 1.78
C TYR A 101 -5.66 -2.98 0.52
N ALA A 102 -4.65 -2.32 -0.05
CA ALA A 102 -3.96 -2.82 -1.24
C ALA A 102 -3.26 -4.16 -0.94
N SER A 103 -2.50 -4.24 0.16
CA SER A 103 -1.83 -5.46 0.59
C SER A 103 -2.81 -6.59 0.87
N ALA A 104 -3.95 -6.33 1.51
CA ALA A 104 -4.98 -7.33 1.76
C ALA A 104 -5.58 -7.87 0.46
N ARG A 105 -5.89 -6.97 -0.48
CA ARG A 105 -6.44 -7.34 -1.80
C ARG A 105 -5.44 -8.15 -2.61
N ASP A 106 -4.17 -7.80 -2.58
CA ASP A 106 -3.12 -8.52 -3.30
C ASP A 106 -2.84 -9.88 -2.67
N GLU A 107 -2.83 -9.96 -1.33
CA GLU A 107 -2.69 -11.22 -0.61
C GLU A 107 -3.87 -12.15 -0.87
N TRP A 108 -5.09 -11.62 -0.88
CA TRP A 108 -6.27 -12.37 -1.30
C TRP A 108 -6.11 -12.95 -2.70
N ARG A 109 -5.72 -12.12 -3.67
CA ARG A 109 -5.53 -12.53 -5.07
C ARG A 109 -4.51 -13.64 -5.26
N ARG A 110 -3.42 -13.64 -4.49
CA ARG A 110 -2.40 -14.70 -4.51
C ARG A 110 -2.95 -16.05 -4.05
N HIS A 111 -4.05 -16.02 -3.30
CA HIS A 111 -4.61 -17.17 -2.61
C HIS A 111 -6.05 -17.49 -3.04
N ILE A 112 -6.53 -16.88 -4.12
CA ILE A 112 -7.79 -17.28 -4.75
C ILE A 112 -7.60 -18.71 -5.27
N GLU A 113 -8.48 -19.62 -4.85
CA GLU A 113 -8.53 -20.96 -5.42
C GLU A 113 -9.01 -20.86 -6.87
N PRO A 114 -8.36 -21.53 -7.84
CA PRO A 114 -8.86 -21.53 -9.20
C PRO A 114 -10.29 -22.09 -9.19
N GLU A 115 -11.24 -21.35 -9.78
CA GLU A 115 -12.57 -21.88 -10.08
C GLU A 115 -12.36 -23.14 -10.94
N THR A 116 -12.64 -24.31 -10.37
CA THR A 116 -12.61 -25.55 -11.15
C THR A 116 -13.88 -25.53 -12.01
N PRO A 117 -13.76 -25.56 -13.35
CA PRO A 117 -14.89 -25.46 -14.26
C PRO A 117 -15.85 -26.65 -14.18
#